data_AF-A0A9E5I2L9-F1
#
_entry.id   AF-A0A9E5I2L9-F1
#
_cell.length_a   1.000
_cell.length_b   1.000
_cell.length_c   1.000
_cell.angle_alpha   90.00
_cell.angle_beta   90.00
_cell.angle_gamma   90.00
#
_symmetry.space_group_name_H-M   'P 1'
#
loop_
_entity.id
_entity.type
_entity.pdbx_description
1 polymer ?
#
loop_
_entity_poly.entity_id
_entity_poly.type
_entity_poly.pdbx_seq_one_letter_code
_entity_poly.pdbx_strand_id
1 'polypeptide(L)'
;MLEMAEKPLIIYALPPESPWGHPIRDAYGLVRVRESGYWEDGYRQRKFKKLRAKHRAYHHEVACMQGSKLTKQQLLAWGGEHFARYGISEKELDGFLDYVRHLELLVFEVTDSTGEKVLTDVSVIMPERGQVYGSFCQWNPAFRNDSPGLYACLLAAQWTYDQGYETYNLGP
;
A
#
# COMPACT_ATOMS: atom_id res chain seq x y z
N MET A 1 -1.03 12.36 23.05
CA MET A 1 0.17 11.77 23.66
C MET A 1 0.71 10.71 22.71
N LEU A 2 1.71 11.08 21.90
CA LEU A 2 2.49 10.22 21.01
C LEU A 2 3.89 9.94 21.60
N GLU A 3 4.08 10.11 22.91
CA GLU A 3 5.39 10.08 23.57
C GLU A 3 5.80 8.71 24.14
N MET A 4 4.94 7.68 24.10
CA MET A 4 5.19 6.43 24.86
C MET A 4 4.74 5.11 24.20
N ALA A 5 4.85 4.99 22.87
CA ALA A 5 4.79 3.66 22.25
C ALA A 5 6.23 3.11 22.11
N GLU A 6 6.57 2.11 22.92
CA GLU A 6 7.83 1.36 22.77
C GLU A 6 7.82 0.55 21.46
N LYS A 7 8.99 0.45 20.85
CA LYS A 7 9.28 -0.29 19.60
C LYS A 7 8.85 -1.77 19.69
N PRO A 8 8.55 -2.42 18.55
CA PRO A 8 8.63 -1.92 17.18
C PRO A 8 7.27 -1.40 16.67
N LEU A 9 7.24 -0.23 16.04
CA LEU A 9 6.05 0.33 15.40
C LEU A 9 6.02 -0.07 13.91
N ILE A 10 5.57 -1.28 13.62
CA ILE A 10 5.48 -1.94 12.33
C ILE A 10 4.22 -1.46 11.57
N ILE A 11 3.97 -0.16 11.56
CA ILE A 11 3.16 0.50 10.52
C ILE A 11 4.02 1.63 9.99
N TYR A 12 5.05 1.26 9.24
CA TYR A 12 6.04 2.20 8.74
C TYR A 12 5.50 2.91 7.52
N ALA A 13 4.91 4.09 7.75
CA ALA A 13 4.68 5.13 6.78
C ALA A 13 4.88 6.47 7.47
N LEU A 14 6.12 6.86 7.75
CA LEU A 14 6.41 8.19 8.30
C LEU A 14 7.21 8.99 7.28
N PRO A 15 6.85 10.26 7.01
CA PRO A 15 7.62 11.11 6.12
C PRO A 15 9.09 11.20 6.60
N PRO A 16 10.07 11.40 5.71
CA PRO A 16 11.50 11.46 6.08
C PRO A 16 11.84 12.45 7.20
N GLU A 17 11.00 13.46 7.39
CA GLU A 17 11.12 14.57 8.33
C GLU A 17 10.35 14.33 9.64
N SER A 18 9.66 13.19 9.76
CA SER A 18 9.00 12.78 11.00
C SER A 18 10.03 12.56 12.12
N PRO A 19 9.83 13.13 13.32
CA PRO A 19 10.67 12.83 14.49
C PRO A 19 10.46 11.40 15.02
N TRP A 20 9.51 10.65 14.45
CA TRP A 20 9.14 9.29 14.85
C TRP A 20 9.35 8.31 13.69
N GLY A 21 9.69 7.05 14.00
CA GLY A 21 9.91 5.95 13.04
C GLY A 21 11.33 5.81 12.49
N HIS A 22 11.55 4.75 11.70
CA HIS A 22 12.75 4.62 10.88
C HIS A 22 12.60 5.53 9.65
N PRO A 23 13.49 6.53 9.46
CA PRO A 23 13.47 7.33 8.24
C PRO A 23 13.63 6.41 7.03
N ILE A 24 12.83 6.65 5.98
CA ILE A 24 12.98 6.00 4.66
C ILE A 24 14.34 6.45 4.10
N ARG A 25 15.41 5.74 4.44
CA ARG A 25 16.78 5.99 3.95
C ARG A 25 17.08 5.19 2.70
N ASP A 26 16.16 4.33 2.32
CA ASP A 26 16.42 3.27 1.38
C ASP A 26 15.74 3.64 0.07
N ALA A 27 16.51 3.70 -1.01
CA ALA A 27 15.99 3.70 -2.37
C ALA A 27 15.25 2.39 -2.74
N TYR A 28 14.86 1.58 -1.73
CA TYR A 28 14.08 0.38 -1.87
C TYR A 28 12.61 0.79 -2.00
N GLY A 29 12.00 0.48 -3.14
CA GLY A 29 10.58 0.68 -3.34
C GLY A 29 10.15 2.07 -3.83
N LEU A 30 11.01 3.09 -3.90
CA LEU A 30 10.61 4.35 -4.54
C LEU A 30 10.65 4.24 -6.06
N VAL A 31 9.49 4.34 -6.69
CA VAL A 31 9.29 4.26 -8.13
C VAL A 31 8.86 5.62 -8.66
N ARG A 32 9.63 6.18 -9.58
CA ARG A 32 9.24 7.36 -10.35
C ARG A 32 8.36 6.94 -11.53
N VAL A 33 7.05 6.88 -11.30
CA VAL A 33 6.10 6.36 -12.29
C VAL A 33 5.99 7.26 -13.52
N ARG A 34 6.40 8.54 -13.43
CA ARG A 34 6.42 9.48 -14.57
C ARG A 34 7.81 9.67 -15.19
N GLU A 35 8.82 8.95 -14.72
CA GLU A 35 10.14 9.00 -15.34
C GLU A 35 10.08 8.50 -16.79
N SER A 36 10.71 9.24 -17.70
CA SER A 36 10.76 8.87 -19.12
C SER A 36 11.30 7.45 -19.30
N GLY A 37 10.55 6.60 -20.00
CA GLY A 37 10.93 5.20 -20.22
C GLY A 37 10.45 4.25 -19.12
N TYR A 38 9.77 4.73 -18.06
CA TYR A 38 9.21 3.84 -17.05
C TYR A 38 8.16 2.89 -17.63
N TRP A 39 7.22 3.43 -18.42
CA TRP A 39 6.15 2.67 -19.08
C TRP A 39 6.49 2.26 -20.51
N GLU A 40 7.45 2.94 -21.14
CA GLU A 40 7.81 2.76 -22.55
C GLU A 40 8.94 1.74 -22.74
N ASP A 41 9.72 1.44 -21.71
CA ASP A 41 10.79 0.45 -21.79
C ASP A 41 10.23 -0.93 -22.19
N GLY A 42 10.72 -1.47 -23.30
CA GLY A 42 10.20 -2.71 -23.88
C GLY A 42 10.34 -3.92 -22.97
N TYR A 43 11.33 -3.95 -22.07
CA TYR A 43 11.45 -5.03 -21.09
C TYR A 43 10.39 -4.91 -19.99
N ARG A 44 10.19 -3.73 -19.40
CA ARG A 44 9.14 -3.45 -18.42
C ARG A 44 7.75 -3.70 -19.00
N GLN A 45 7.47 -3.24 -20.21
CA GLN A 45 6.19 -3.51 -20.90
C GLN A 45 5.89 -5.00 -21.00
N ARG A 46 6.88 -5.82 -21.42
CA ARG A 46 6.71 -7.28 -21.49
C ARG A 46 6.43 -7.88 -20.11
N LYS A 47 7.12 -7.43 -19.07
CA LYS A 47 6.89 -7.88 -17.69
C LYS A 47 5.50 -7.48 -17.18
N PHE A 48 5.10 -6.23 -17.35
CA PHE A 48 3.77 -5.74 -16.95
C PHE A 48 2.66 -6.47 -17.71
N LYS A 49 2.81 -6.69 -19.02
CA LYS A 49 1.87 -7.50 -19.80
C LYS A 49 1.74 -8.93 -19.24
N LYS A 50 2.86 -9.58 -18.90
CA LYS A 50 2.85 -10.92 -18.30
C LYS A 50 2.17 -10.93 -16.93
N LEU A 51 2.42 -9.91 -16.09
CA LEU A 51 1.77 -9.78 -14.78
C LEU A 51 0.27 -9.54 -14.92
N ARG A 52 -0.18 -8.65 -15.81
CA ARG A 52 -1.60 -8.44 -16.08
C ARG A 52 -2.27 -9.70 -16.60
N ALA A 53 -1.61 -10.44 -17.50
CA ALA A 53 -2.12 -11.70 -18.02
C ALA A 53 -2.22 -12.81 -16.96
N LYS A 54 -1.31 -12.82 -15.98
CA LYS A 54 -1.33 -13.74 -14.82
C LYS A 54 -2.55 -13.50 -13.94
N HIS A 55 -2.87 -12.25 -13.66
CA HIS A 55 -3.97 -11.85 -12.76
C HIS A 55 -5.27 -11.50 -13.49
N ARG A 56 -5.45 -11.96 -14.74
CA ARG A 56 -6.59 -11.59 -15.58
C ARG A 56 -7.95 -12.04 -15.04
N ALA A 57 -7.95 -13.04 -14.16
CA ALA A 57 -9.16 -13.59 -13.54
C ALA A 57 -9.51 -12.87 -12.22
N TYR A 58 -8.68 -11.90 -11.81
CA TYR A 58 -8.96 -11.09 -10.63
C TYR A 58 -9.81 -9.88 -11.01
N HIS A 59 -10.72 -9.54 -10.11
CA HIS A 59 -11.49 -8.32 -10.12
C HIS A 59 -10.97 -7.43 -8.99
N HIS A 60 -10.83 -6.13 -9.24
CA HIS A 60 -10.42 -5.20 -8.19
C HIS A 60 -11.36 -4.01 -8.15
N GLU A 61 -11.68 -3.59 -6.94
CA GLU A 61 -12.30 -2.31 -6.65
C GLU A 61 -11.23 -1.38 -6.10
N VAL A 62 -11.32 -0.11 -6.49
CA VAL A 62 -10.44 0.95 -6.02
C VAL A 62 -11.26 2.04 -5.38
N ALA A 63 -10.84 2.49 -4.20
CA ALA A 63 -11.49 3.58 -3.49
C ALA A 63 -10.45 4.52 -2.87
N CYS A 64 -10.77 5.82 -2.91
CA CYS A 64 -10.11 6.82 -2.08
C CYS A 64 -10.98 7.08 -0.85
N MET A 65 -10.36 7.06 0.33
CA MET A 65 -11.05 7.26 1.61
C MET A 65 -10.31 8.30 2.44
N GLN A 66 -11.04 9.30 2.93
CA GLN A 66 -10.50 10.20 3.94
C GLN A 66 -10.12 9.40 5.20
N GLY A 67 -8.87 9.49 5.66
CA GLY A 67 -8.39 8.72 6.79
C GLY A 67 -9.12 9.02 8.10
N SER A 68 -9.74 10.20 8.25
CA SER A 68 -10.63 10.50 9.38
C SER A 68 -11.87 9.60 9.48
N LYS A 69 -12.24 8.92 8.38
CA LYS A 69 -13.36 7.95 8.34
C LYS A 69 -12.89 6.52 8.65
N LEU A 70 -11.58 6.26 8.69
CA LEU A 70 -11.05 4.95 8.98
C LEU A 70 -11.27 4.63 10.46
N THR A 71 -11.93 3.50 10.74
CA THR A 71 -12.10 2.98 12.09
C THR A 71 -11.10 1.87 12.37
N LYS A 72 -10.79 1.63 13.65
CA LYS A 72 -9.94 0.49 14.06
C LYS A 72 -10.53 -0.86 13.63
N GLN A 73 -11.85 -0.99 13.67
CA GLN A 73 -12.55 -2.19 13.19
C GLN A 73 -12.31 -2.42 11.69
N GLN A 74 -12.42 -1.37 10.87
CA GLN A 74 -12.17 -1.47 9.44
C GLN A 74 -10.68 -1.77 9.14
N LEU A 75 -9.77 -1.13 9.87
CA LEU A 75 -8.33 -1.38 9.76
C LEU A 75 -8.00 -2.84 10.05
N LEU A 76 -8.57 -3.41 11.13
CA LEU A 76 -8.44 -4.82 11.46
C LEU A 76 -9.12 -5.74 10.42
N ALA A 77 -10.23 -5.34 9.83
CA ALA A 77 -10.87 -6.11 8.76
C ALA A 77 -10.01 -6.17 7.49
N TRP A 78 -9.25 -5.10 7.20
CA TRP A 78 -8.35 -5.06 6.04
C TRP A 78 -7.00 -5.73 6.28
N GLY A 79 -6.41 -5.58 7.47
CA GLY A 79 -5.03 -5.96 7.73
C GLY A 79 -4.79 -6.82 8.97
N GLY A 80 -5.83 -7.21 9.71
CA GLY A 80 -5.70 -7.86 11.02
C GLY A 80 -4.86 -9.14 11.06
N GLU A 81 -4.91 -9.98 10.02
CA GLU A 81 -4.09 -11.19 9.94
C GLU A 81 -2.62 -10.85 9.67
N HIS A 82 -2.38 -9.89 8.78
CA HIS A 82 -1.04 -9.35 8.56
C HIS A 82 -0.51 -8.77 9.87
N PHE A 83 -1.34 -8.01 10.58
CA PHE A 83 -0.97 -7.36 11.82
C PHE A 83 -0.60 -8.38 12.92
N ALA A 84 -1.44 -9.40 13.09
CA ALA A 84 -1.15 -10.48 14.03
C ALA A 84 0.14 -11.25 13.68
N ARG A 85 0.37 -11.51 12.38
CA ARG A 85 1.55 -12.25 11.90
C ARG A 85 2.86 -11.51 12.18
N TYR A 86 2.85 -10.19 12.05
CA TYR A 86 4.04 -9.36 12.26
C TYR A 86 4.12 -8.77 13.68
N GLY A 87 3.19 -9.11 14.57
CA GLY A 87 3.23 -8.66 15.96
C GLY A 87 2.93 -7.17 16.13
N ILE A 88 2.13 -6.59 15.23
CA ILE A 88 1.69 -5.19 15.30
C ILE A 88 0.79 -5.04 16.52
N SER A 89 1.20 -4.21 17.46
CA SER A 89 0.44 -3.92 18.66
C SER A 89 -0.71 -2.96 18.38
N GLU A 90 -1.71 -2.98 19.28
CA GLU A 90 -2.83 -2.05 19.21
C GLU A 90 -2.42 -0.58 19.24
N LYS A 91 -1.36 -0.24 19.98
CA LYS A 91 -0.84 1.13 20.04
C LYS A 91 -0.33 1.62 18.69
N GLU A 92 0.22 0.71 17.89
CA GLU A 92 0.70 1.03 16.54
C GLU A 92 -0.47 1.29 15.60
N LEU A 93 -1.53 0.47 15.69
CA LEU A 93 -2.77 0.70 14.96
C LEU A 93 -3.39 2.05 15.33
N ASP A 94 -3.43 2.39 16.61
CA ASP A 94 -3.94 3.69 17.08
C ASP A 94 -3.07 4.85 16.56
N GLY A 95 -1.74 4.67 16.53
CA GLY A 95 -0.81 5.64 15.95
C GLY A 95 -1.00 5.84 14.46
N PHE A 96 -1.27 4.77 13.70
CA PHE A 96 -1.59 4.87 12.27
C PHE A 96 -2.90 5.63 12.03
N LEU A 97 -3.95 5.32 12.80
CA LEU A 97 -5.24 6.04 12.71
C LEU A 97 -5.10 7.53 13.01
N ASP A 98 -4.22 7.90 13.95
CA ASP A 98 -3.90 9.30 14.24
C ASP A 98 -3.15 9.95 13.07
N TYR A 99 -2.12 9.28 12.56
CA TYR A 99 -1.29 9.76 11.45
C TYR A 99 -2.11 10.04 10.18
N VAL A 100 -2.96 9.11 9.77
CA VAL A 100 -3.71 9.23 8.50
C VAL A 100 -4.96 10.09 8.62
N ARG A 101 -5.33 10.57 9.82
CA ARG A 101 -6.60 11.29 10.04
C ARG A 101 -6.80 12.48 9.10
N HIS A 102 -5.72 13.16 8.75
CA HIS A 102 -5.74 14.33 7.86
C HIS A 102 -5.29 14.02 6.41
N LEU A 103 -5.05 12.74 6.11
CA LEU A 103 -4.61 12.27 4.80
C LEU A 103 -5.74 11.48 4.12
N GLU A 104 -5.58 11.25 2.82
CA GLU A 104 -6.42 10.31 2.09
C GLU A 104 -5.70 8.97 1.92
N LEU A 105 -6.48 7.90 1.95
CA LEU A 105 -6.05 6.54 1.73
C LEU A 105 -6.49 6.08 0.36
N LEU A 106 -5.64 5.35 -0.33
CA LEU A 106 -5.96 4.56 -1.52
C LEU A 106 -6.11 3.11 -1.09
N VAL A 107 -7.25 2.49 -1.40
CA VAL A 107 -7.55 1.12 -1.03
C VAL A 107 -7.88 0.32 -2.27
N PHE A 108 -7.20 -0.81 -2.46
CA PHE A 108 -7.59 -1.84 -3.41
C PHE A 108 -8.16 -3.05 -2.68
N GLU A 109 -9.35 -3.47 -3.05
CA GLU A 109 -9.88 -4.79 -2.67
C GLU A 109 -9.93 -5.67 -3.91
N VAL A 110 -9.26 -6.82 -3.86
CA VAL A 110 -9.15 -7.72 -5.00
C VAL A 110 -9.82 -9.04 -4.66
N THR A 111 -10.65 -9.51 -5.58
CA THR A 111 -11.30 -10.82 -5.54
C THR A 111 -10.91 -11.66 -6.75
N ASP A 112 -10.99 -12.98 -6.62
CA ASP A 112 -10.84 -13.89 -7.76
C ASP A 112 -12.17 -14.04 -8.54
N SER A 113 -12.18 -14.89 -9.56
CA SER A 113 -13.39 -15.14 -10.37
C SER A 113 -14.54 -15.81 -9.60
N THR A 114 -14.28 -16.36 -8.41
CA THR A 114 -15.30 -16.98 -7.54
C THR A 114 -15.86 -16.01 -6.51
N GLY A 115 -15.25 -14.82 -6.38
CA GLY A 115 -15.58 -13.82 -5.38
C GLY A 115 -14.78 -13.96 -4.08
N GLU A 116 -13.81 -14.88 -4.02
CA GLU A 116 -12.93 -15.02 -2.86
C GLU A 116 -11.97 -13.83 -2.77
N LYS A 117 -11.83 -13.23 -1.58
CA LYS A 117 -10.91 -12.11 -1.36
C LYS A 117 -9.47 -12.61 -1.49
N VAL A 118 -8.76 -12.06 -2.48
CA VAL A 118 -7.35 -12.33 -2.77
C VAL A 118 -6.46 -11.45 -1.92
N LEU A 119 -6.73 -10.14 -1.89
CA LEU A 119 -5.96 -9.18 -1.11
C LEU A 119 -6.74 -7.89 -0.79
N THR A 120 -6.24 -7.18 0.21
CA THR A 120 -6.51 -5.77 0.45
C THR A 120 -5.19 -5.02 0.57
N ASP A 121 -5.01 -4.02 -0.30
CA ASP A 121 -3.84 -3.14 -0.31
C ASP A 121 -4.25 -1.74 0.11
N VAL A 122 -3.49 -1.16 1.02
CA VAL A 122 -3.75 0.18 1.55
C VAL A 122 -2.50 1.03 1.38
N SER A 123 -2.67 2.15 0.68
CA SER A 123 -1.67 3.17 0.47
C SER A 123 -2.15 4.52 1.04
N VAL A 124 -1.22 5.41 1.37
CA VAL A 124 -1.47 6.79 1.80
C VAL A 124 -1.15 7.74 0.65
N ILE A 125 -2.07 8.65 0.35
CA ILE A 125 -1.89 9.67 -0.69
C ILE A 125 -1.29 10.92 -0.05
N MET A 126 -0.18 11.41 -0.61
CA MET A 126 0.55 12.59 -0.13
C MET A 126 0.70 13.62 -1.27
N PRO A 127 -0.32 14.45 -1.52
CA PRO A 127 -0.32 15.38 -2.65
C PRO A 127 0.80 16.41 -2.62
N GLU A 128 1.14 16.94 -1.44
CA GLU A 128 2.20 17.93 -1.28
C GLU A 128 3.60 17.41 -1.68
N ARG A 129 3.76 16.08 -1.75
CA ARG A 129 4.99 15.40 -2.16
C ARG A 129 4.91 14.81 -3.56
N GLY A 130 3.76 14.94 -4.24
CA GLY A 130 3.50 14.25 -5.49
C GLY A 130 3.65 12.73 -5.36
N GLN A 131 3.24 12.15 -4.22
CA GLN A 131 3.60 10.79 -3.85
C GLN A 131 2.38 9.98 -3.37
N VAL A 132 2.35 8.70 -3.72
CA VAL A 132 1.52 7.66 -3.10
C VAL A 132 2.44 6.68 -2.38
N TYR A 133 2.06 6.24 -1.19
CA TYR A 133 2.91 5.43 -0.33
C TYR A 133 2.19 4.15 0.14
N GLY A 134 2.72 2.99 -0.20
CA GLY A 134 2.23 1.68 0.25
C GLY A 134 2.38 1.54 1.76
N SER A 135 1.27 1.36 2.47
CA SER A 135 1.26 1.23 3.92
C SER A 135 1.26 -0.22 4.37
N PHE A 136 0.32 -1.02 3.88
CA PHE A 136 0.26 -2.45 4.16
C PHE A 136 -0.53 -3.18 3.08
N CYS A 137 -0.21 -4.47 2.92
CA CYS A 137 -0.89 -5.36 2.00
C CYS A 137 -1.17 -6.67 2.73
N GLN A 138 -2.45 -6.97 2.94
CA GLN A 138 -2.89 -8.27 3.42
C GLN A 138 -3.38 -9.09 2.23
N TRP A 139 -2.89 -10.32 2.11
CA TRP A 139 -3.32 -11.23 1.05
C TRP A 139 -3.55 -12.63 1.59
N ASN A 140 -4.51 -13.31 0.97
CA ASN A 140 -4.93 -14.65 1.32
C ASN A 140 -3.83 -15.68 0.97
N PRO A 141 -3.31 -16.45 1.95
CA PRO A 141 -2.24 -17.42 1.73
C PRO A 141 -2.51 -18.48 0.65
N ALA A 142 -3.78 -18.76 0.33
CA ALA A 142 -4.16 -19.67 -0.75
C ALA A 142 -3.64 -19.20 -2.11
N PHE A 143 -3.53 -17.88 -2.31
CA PHE A 143 -3.08 -17.26 -3.57
C PHE A 143 -1.58 -16.96 -3.60
N ARG A 144 -0.78 -17.46 -2.65
CA ARG A 144 0.67 -17.12 -2.55
C ARG A 144 1.45 -17.33 -3.86
N ASN A 145 1.12 -18.39 -4.60
CA ASN A 145 1.81 -18.75 -5.85
C ASN A 145 1.49 -17.76 -6.99
N ASP A 146 0.42 -16.99 -6.84
CA ASP A 146 0.06 -15.93 -7.77
C ASP A 146 0.78 -14.63 -7.48
N SER A 147 1.46 -14.51 -6.34
CA SER A 147 2.21 -13.30 -5.94
C SER A 147 1.30 -12.05 -5.84
N PRO A 148 0.21 -12.11 -5.06
CA PRO A 148 -0.79 -11.04 -4.95
C PRO A 148 -0.19 -9.67 -4.60
N GLY A 149 0.81 -9.62 -3.70
CA GLY A 149 1.49 -8.36 -3.36
C GLY A 149 2.15 -7.68 -4.58
N LEU A 150 2.69 -8.44 -5.53
CA LEU A 150 3.25 -7.86 -6.76
C LEU A 150 2.16 -7.27 -7.67
N TYR A 151 0.97 -7.88 -7.66
CA TYR A 151 -0.18 -7.33 -8.37
C TYR A 151 -0.66 -6.03 -7.73
N ALA A 152 -0.76 -5.98 -6.41
CA ALA A 152 -1.10 -4.76 -5.66
C ALA A 152 -0.14 -3.61 -6.00
N CYS A 153 1.17 -3.85 -5.95
CA CYS A 153 2.16 -2.82 -6.31
C CYS A 153 2.01 -2.33 -7.76
N LEU A 154 1.64 -3.21 -8.70
CA LEU A 154 1.39 -2.81 -10.09
C LEU A 154 0.13 -1.95 -10.21
N LEU A 155 -0.93 -2.28 -9.48
CA LEU A 155 -2.17 -1.49 -9.44
C LEU A 155 -1.90 -0.10 -8.86
N ALA A 156 -1.23 -0.03 -7.70
CA ALA A 156 -0.91 1.22 -7.04
C ALA A 156 0.02 2.11 -7.89
N ALA A 157 1.06 1.53 -8.52
CA ALA A 157 1.94 2.29 -9.42
C ALA A 157 1.21 2.84 -10.65
N GLN A 158 0.32 2.04 -11.26
CA GLN A 158 -0.50 2.51 -12.39
C GLN A 158 -1.45 3.63 -11.96
N TRP A 159 -2.17 3.44 -10.84
CA TRP A 159 -3.07 4.46 -10.31
C TRP A 159 -2.35 5.76 -10.02
N THR A 160 -1.16 5.68 -9.41
CA THR A 160 -0.30 6.84 -9.12
C THR A 160 0.00 7.63 -10.38
N TYR A 161 0.36 6.93 -11.48
CA TYR A 161 0.61 7.56 -12.77
C TYR A 161 -0.65 8.20 -13.35
N ASP A 162 -1.76 7.47 -13.36
CA ASP A 162 -3.04 7.91 -13.95
C ASP A 162 -3.60 9.15 -13.24
N GLN A 163 -3.38 9.28 -11.93
CA GLN A 163 -3.81 10.43 -11.13
C GLN A 163 -2.83 11.61 -11.14
N GLY A 164 -1.71 11.52 -11.85
CA GLY A 164 -0.76 12.62 -12.01
C GLY A 164 0.22 12.80 -10.85
N TYR A 165 0.39 11.80 -9.98
CA TYR A 165 1.46 11.81 -8.98
C TYR A 165 2.78 11.36 -9.61
N GLU A 166 3.90 11.85 -9.05
CA GLU A 166 5.26 11.61 -9.56
C GLU A 166 5.82 10.27 -9.12
N THR A 167 5.52 9.86 -7.88
CA THR A 167 6.16 8.70 -7.26
C THR A 167 5.19 7.78 -6.54
N TYR A 168 5.42 6.48 -6.71
CA TYR A 168 4.85 5.45 -5.83
C TYR A 168 5.97 4.87 -4.98
N ASN A 169 5.84 4.91 -3.66
CA ASN A 169 6.78 4.27 -2.75
C ASN A 169 6.14 2.99 -2.20
N LEU A 170 6.76 1.84 -2.43
CA LEU A 170 6.24 0.54 -2.01
C LEU A 170 6.21 0.34 -0.48
N GLY A 171 6.80 1.25 0.30
CA GLY A 171 7.00 1.06 1.73
C GLY A 171 8.12 0.03 2.03
N PRO A 172 8.46 -0.19 3.32
CA PRO A 172 9.42 -1.21 3.74
C PRO A 172 8.88 -2.64 3.72
#